data_AF-A0A131MBL4-F1
#
_entry.id   AF-A0A131MBL4-F1
#
_cell.length_a   1.000
_cell.length_b   1.000
_cell.length_c   1.000
_cell.angle_alpha   90.00
_cell.angle_beta   90.00
_cell.angle_gamma   90.00
#
_symmetry.space_group_name_H-M   'P 1'
#
loop_
_entity.id
_entity.type
_entity.pdbx_description
1 polymer ?
#
loop_
_entity_poly.entity_id
_entity_poly.type
_entity_poly.pdbx_seq_one_letter_code
_entity_poly.pdbx_strand_id
1 'polypeptide(L)'
;MAVFAVHFVYRWLVVTEHPLLETFNGWKIWIWFSVPMWYGLTWICTGYILSAPNEHTSRFIKDNVKEIFDLEFDEYVYLGPFLYEKTDNGTIDVHIVPFIGLGIISGTIVSSIIIVLVFGILCYQKINKLVATTAASAKLIKLQRQLFYALVIQTLVPFILMHIPAAIMFAFVFLDIDLGVYSAVVSMTIAIYPAVDPIPTLVIVENYRKTIIRYLKLDCVKRSSVAVATSTTEARSAKASDPVPS
;
A
#
# COMPACT_ATOMS: atom_id res chain seq x y z
N MET A 1 6.17 4.52 1.76
CA MET A 1 6.61 5.41 0.66
C MET A 1 8.10 5.31 0.34
N ALA A 2 9.00 5.23 1.33
CA ALA A 2 10.46 5.18 1.09
C ALA A 2 10.94 4.03 0.19
N VAL A 3 10.32 2.84 0.28
CA VAL A 3 10.62 1.70 -0.61
C VAL A 3 10.35 2.08 -2.08
N PHE A 4 9.20 2.71 -2.37
CA PHE A 4 8.90 3.19 -3.73
C PHE A 4 9.91 4.22 -4.21
N ALA A 5 10.36 5.14 -3.35
CA ALA A 5 11.39 6.11 -3.69
C ALA A 5 12.70 5.43 -4.15
N VAL A 6 13.15 4.38 -3.44
CA VAL A 6 14.32 3.59 -3.85
C VAL A 6 14.08 2.90 -5.20
N HIS A 7 12.89 2.35 -5.45
CA HIS A 7 12.55 1.78 -6.76
C HIS A 7 12.60 2.79 -7.90
N PHE A 8 12.15 4.02 -7.68
CA PHE A 8 12.25 5.10 -8.67
C PHE A 8 13.71 5.50 -8.93
N VAL A 9 14.52 5.63 -7.87
CA VAL A 9 15.96 5.91 -8.00
C VAL A 9 16.67 4.79 -8.76
N TYR A 10 16.43 3.54 -8.39
CA TYR A 10 16.99 2.37 -9.08
C TYR A 10 16.67 2.39 -10.58
N ARG A 11 15.41 2.62 -10.95
CA ARG A 11 15.00 2.68 -12.36
C ARG A 11 15.66 3.82 -13.11
N TRP A 12 15.76 4.98 -12.48
CA TRP A 12 16.45 6.12 -13.07
C TRP A 12 17.93 5.78 -13.33
N LEU A 13 18.62 5.12 -12.38
CA LEU A 13 20.00 4.67 -12.54
C LEU A 13 20.17 3.63 -13.66
N VAL A 14 19.24 2.67 -13.79
CA VAL A 14 19.23 1.68 -14.88
C VAL A 14 19.06 2.36 -16.24
N VAL A 15 18.13 3.30 -16.34
CA VAL A 15 17.83 4.00 -17.61
C VAL A 15 18.94 4.97 -18.02
N THR A 16 19.68 5.51 -17.06
CA THR A 16 20.80 6.43 -17.31
C THR A 16 22.16 5.74 -17.44
N GLU A 17 22.22 4.42 -17.23
CA GLU A 17 23.47 3.64 -17.15
C GLU A 17 24.49 4.30 -16.20
N HIS A 18 24.00 4.92 -15.12
CA HIS A 18 24.82 5.70 -14.22
C HIS A 18 25.79 4.78 -13.45
N PRO A 19 27.04 5.19 -13.16
CA PRO A 19 28.00 4.38 -12.40
C PRO A 19 27.51 3.99 -10.99
N LEU A 20 26.55 4.74 -10.43
CA LEU A 20 25.91 4.38 -9.17
C LEU A 20 25.10 3.07 -9.27
N LEU A 21 24.77 2.59 -10.46
CA LEU A 21 24.08 1.30 -10.63
C LEU A 21 24.90 0.14 -10.06
N GLU A 22 26.23 0.21 -10.05
CA GLU A 22 27.10 -0.80 -9.44
C GLU A 22 26.86 -0.96 -7.94
N THR A 23 26.34 0.08 -7.27
CA THR A 23 26.00 0.02 -5.84
C THR A 23 24.77 -0.83 -5.55
N PHE A 24 23.96 -1.16 -6.56
CA PHE A 24 22.85 -2.11 -6.44
C PHE A 24 23.30 -3.57 -6.63
N ASN A 25 24.57 -3.82 -6.95
CA ASN A 25 25.13 -5.16 -7.08
C ASN A 25 25.97 -5.57 -5.87
N GLY A 26 25.90 -6.84 -5.48
CA GLY A 26 26.67 -7.42 -4.39
C GLY A 26 26.28 -6.89 -3.00
N TRP A 27 27.24 -6.78 -2.09
CA TRP A 27 26.99 -6.35 -0.69
C TRP A 27 26.54 -4.89 -0.57
N LYS A 28 26.81 -4.03 -1.56
CA LYS A 28 26.47 -2.60 -1.52
C LYS A 28 24.95 -2.34 -1.53
N ILE A 29 24.14 -3.32 -1.95
CA ILE A 29 22.67 -3.21 -1.96
C ILE A 29 22.09 -2.96 -0.56
N TRP A 30 22.77 -3.41 0.49
CA TRP A 30 22.37 -3.16 1.88
C TRP A 30 22.32 -1.67 2.24
N ILE A 31 23.13 -0.83 1.58
CA ILE A 31 23.09 0.64 1.75
C ILE A 31 21.77 1.20 1.22
N TRP A 32 21.21 0.63 0.15
CA TRP A 32 19.92 1.08 -0.38
C TRP A 32 18.74 0.57 0.47
N PHE A 33 18.86 -0.61 1.08
CA PHE A 33 17.87 -1.11 2.03
C PHE A 33 17.90 -0.39 3.39
N SER A 34 19.03 0.17 3.79
CA SER A 34 19.10 0.95 5.03
C SER A 34 18.26 2.23 4.96
N VAL A 35 18.04 2.80 3.77
CA VAL A 35 17.21 4.01 3.59
C VAL A 35 15.74 3.75 3.99
N PRO A 36 15.01 2.76 3.41
CA PRO A 36 13.68 2.42 3.89
C PRO A 36 13.65 1.98 5.35
N MET A 37 14.68 1.29 5.82
CA MET A 37 14.78 0.84 7.22
C MET A 37 14.88 2.01 8.19
N TRP A 38 15.65 3.05 7.85
CA TRP A 38 15.75 4.29 8.62
C TRP A 38 14.39 4.99 8.68
N TYR A 39 13.69 5.12 7.56
CA TYR A 39 12.34 5.69 7.55
C TYR A 39 11.37 4.86 8.41
N GLY A 40 11.42 3.53 8.32
CA GLY A 40 10.62 2.65 9.17
C GLY A 40 10.94 2.82 10.65
N LEU A 41 12.21 2.90 11.02
CA LEU A 41 12.65 3.12 12.39
C LEU A 41 12.20 4.49 12.91
N THR A 42 12.36 5.56 12.14
CA THR A 42 11.84 6.88 12.53
C THR A 42 10.34 6.87 12.76
N TRP A 43 9.59 6.13 11.94
CA TRP A 43 8.14 6.00 12.09
C TRP A 43 7.77 5.22 13.36
N ILE A 44 8.42 4.08 13.62
CA ILE A 44 8.22 3.26 14.83
C ILE A 44 8.60 4.06 16.08
N CYS A 45 9.78 4.69 16.11
CA CYS A 45 10.21 5.50 17.24
C CYS A 45 9.26 6.66 17.50
N THR A 46 8.75 7.32 16.45
CA THR A 46 7.79 8.42 16.61
C THR A 46 6.45 7.91 17.14
N GLY A 47 5.97 6.77 16.66
CA GLY A 47 4.74 6.14 17.17
C GLY A 47 4.87 5.68 18.62
N TYR A 48 5.93 4.94 18.95
CA TYR A 48 6.10 4.36 20.28
C TYR A 48 6.55 5.36 21.35
N ILE A 49 7.38 6.36 21.02
CA ILE A 49 7.94 7.29 22.00
C ILE A 49 7.12 8.57 22.10
N LEU A 50 6.65 9.11 20.96
CA LEU A 50 5.92 10.40 20.94
C LEU A 50 4.40 10.25 20.93
N SER A 51 3.88 9.08 20.53
CA SER A 51 2.44 8.76 20.60
C SER A 51 2.14 7.66 21.63
N ALA A 52 3.02 7.48 22.61
CA ALA A 52 2.82 6.52 23.71
C ALA A 52 1.48 6.83 24.40
N PRO A 53 0.58 5.84 24.55
CA PRO A 53 -0.73 6.07 25.15
C PRO A 53 -0.56 6.51 26.61
N ASN A 54 -1.04 7.71 26.92
CA ASN A 54 -1.14 8.19 28.30
C ASN A 54 -2.43 7.63 28.94
N GLU A 55 -2.47 7.43 30.25
CA GLU A 55 -3.56 6.71 30.92
C GLU A 55 -4.93 7.42 30.77
N HIS A 56 -4.93 8.76 30.74
CA HIS A 56 -6.10 9.60 30.50
C HIS A 56 -6.59 9.51 29.04
N THR A 57 -5.66 9.58 28.10
CA THR A 57 -5.89 9.46 26.66
C THR A 57 -6.52 8.12 26.28
N SER A 58 -6.01 7.02 26.86
CA SER A 58 -6.57 5.68 26.63
C SER A 58 -8.02 5.56 27.10
N ARG A 59 -8.41 6.24 28.18
CA ARG A 59 -9.80 6.24 28.67
C ARG A 59 -10.73 7.03 27.75
N PHE A 60 -10.34 8.22 27.30
CA PHE A 60 -11.15 9.02 26.37
C PHE A 60 -11.40 8.29 25.04
N ILE A 61 -10.36 7.66 24.47
CA ILE A 61 -10.50 6.88 23.23
C ILE A 61 -11.31 5.61 23.48
N LYS A 62 -11.15 4.96 24.64
CA LYS A 62 -11.91 3.77 25.03
C LYS A 62 -13.41 4.06 25.10
N ASP A 63 -13.80 5.17 25.72
CA ASP A 63 -15.21 5.51 25.89
C ASP A 63 -15.85 5.89 24.55
N ASN A 64 -15.17 6.68 23.71
CA ASN A 64 -15.66 7.04 22.37
C ASN A 64 -15.71 5.85 21.39
N VAL A 65 -14.70 4.97 21.38
CA VAL A 65 -14.70 3.80 20.48
C VAL A 65 -15.75 2.78 20.90
N LYS A 66 -15.93 2.55 22.21
CA LYS A 66 -16.99 1.68 22.72
C LYS A 66 -18.37 2.23 22.39
N GLU A 67 -18.58 3.54 22.51
CA GLU A 67 -19.87 4.17 22.22
C GLU A 67 -20.22 4.14 20.72
N ILE A 68 -19.25 4.33 19.83
CA ILE A 68 -19.49 4.42 18.38
C ILE A 68 -19.46 3.05 17.68
N PHE A 69 -18.59 2.14 18.12
CA PHE A 69 -18.30 0.88 17.42
C PHE A 69 -18.66 -0.39 18.21
N ASP A 70 -19.04 -0.28 19.48
CA ASP A 70 -19.31 -1.42 20.39
C ASP A 70 -18.15 -2.43 20.46
N LEU A 71 -16.90 -1.96 20.25
CA LEU A 71 -15.69 -2.78 20.27
C LEU A 71 -15.00 -2.71 21.64
N GLU A 72 -14.54 -3.86 22.16
CA GLU A 72 -13.77 -3.92 23.40
C GLU A 72 -12.27 -3.62 23.16
N PHE A 73 -11.61 -3.03 24.15
CA PHE A 73 -10.23 -2.49 24.06
C PHE A 73 -9.18 -3.54 23.70
N ASP A 74 -9.43 -4.83 23.96
CA ASP A 74 -8.50 -5.91 23.66
C ASP A 74 -8.48 -6.29 22.16
N GLU A 75 -9.39 -5.71 21.36
CA GLU A 75 -9.56 -6.06 19.95
C GLU A 75 -8.95 -5.05 18.97
N TYR A 76 -8.41 -3.91 19.43
CA TYR A 76 -7.85 -2.89 18.54
C TYR A 76 -6.60 -2.18 19.08
N VAL A 77 -5.64 -1.92 18.19
CA VAL A 77 -4.45 -1.09 18.47
C VAL A 77 -4.73 0.33 17.98
N TYR A 78 -4.87 1.28 18.91
CA TYR A 78 -5.02 2.70 18.57
C TYR A 78 -3.65 3.35 18.36
N LEU A 79 -3.48 4.01 17.21
CA LEU A 79 -2.26 4.71 16.84
C LEU A 79 -2.65 6.09 16.29
N GLY A 80 -2.98 7.01 17.20
CA GLY A 80 -3.36 8.39 16.86
C GLY A 80 -2.78 9.36 17.89
N PRO A 81 -2.20 10.49 17.46
CA PRO A 81 -1.68 11.48 18.41
C PRO A 81 -2.85 12.18 19.10
N PHE A 82 -2.82 12.20 20.43
CA PHE A 82 -3.74 13.02 21.22
C PHE A 82 -3.17 14.43 21.28
N LEU A 83 -3.77 15.35 20.51
CA LEU A 83 -3.16 16.66 20.22
C LEU A 83 -3.46 17.71 21.30
N TYR A 84 -4.61 17.63 21.96
CA TYR A 84 -4.99 18.58 23.01
C TYR A 84 -6.00 17.99 24.00
N GLU A 85 -5.96 18.47 25.24
CA GLU A 85 -7.00 18.24 26.26
C GLU A 85 -7.69 19.59 26.54
N LYS A 86 -9.02 19.60 26.61
CA LYS A 86 -9.77 20.76 27.09
C LYS A 86 -9.99 20.58 28.58
N THR A 87 -9.36 21.40 29.40
CA THR A 87 -9.63 21.44 30.85
C THR A 87 -11.05 21.96 31.09
N ASP A 88 -11.69 21.56 32.19
CA ASP A 88 -13.03 22.01 32.61
C ASP A 88 -13.19 23.55 32.70
N ASN A 89 -12.08 24.28 32.76
CA ASN A 89 -12.04 25.75 32.72
C ASN A 89 -12.05 26.37 31.31
N GLY A 90 -12.17 25.57 30.24
CA GLY A 90 -12.16 26.03 28.85
C GLY A 90 -10.76 26.33 28.28
N THR A 91 -9.69 26.01 29.02
CA THR A 91 -8.30 26.11 28.56
C THR A 91 -7.92 24.88 27.74
N ILE A 92 -7.27 25.13 26.59
CA ILE A 92 -6.78 24.07 25.69
C ILE A 92 -5.32 23.79 26.04
N ASP A 93 -5.04 22.66 26.67
CA ASP A 93 -3.68 22.18 26.92
C ASP A 93 -3.19 21.39 25.71
N VAL A 94 -2.28 22.00 24.96
CA VAL A 94 -1.71 21.43 23.73
C VAL A 94 -0.49 20.59 24.08
N HIS A 95 -0.51 19.30 23.76
CA HIS A 95 0.63 18.43 23.99
C HIS A 95 1.67 18.62 22.86
N ILE A 96 2.73 19.36 23.16
CA ILE A 96 3.78 19.73 22.19
C ILE A 96 4.51 18.49 21.61
N VAL A 97 4.64 17.41 22.38
CA VAL A 97 5.35 16.19 21.96
C VAL A 97 4.65 15.46 20.78
N PRO A 98 3.34 15.13 20.85
CA PRO A 98 2.57 14.65 19.69
C PRO A 98 2.63 15.55 18.45
N PHE A 99 2.67 16.87 18.62
CA PHE A 99 2.83 17.83 17.52
C PHE A 99 4.17 17.71 16.82
N ILE A 100 5.27 17.58 17.58
CA ILE A 100 6.61 17.35 17.02
C ILE A 100 6.63 16.03 16.25
N GLY A 101 6.03 14.98 16.81
CA GLY A 101 5.92 13.68 16.14
C GLY A 101 5.15 13.75 14.82
N LEU A 102 4.02 14.47 14.80
CA LEU A 102 3.25 14.71 13.58
C LEU A 102 4.06 15.48 12.52
N GLY A 103 4.82 16.48 12.94
CA GLY A 103 5.72 17.25 12.06
C GLY A 103 6.80 16.37 11.42
N ILE A 104 7.44 15.49 12.21
CA ILE A 104 8.44 14.54 11.72
C ILE A 104 7.82 13.56 10.72
N ILE A 105 6.69 12.95 11.05
CA ILE A 105 5.99 12.01 10.16
C ILE A 105 5.59 12.71 8.86
N SER A 106 4.99 13.89 8.95
CA SER A 106 4.60 14.68 7.78
C SER A 106 5.81 15.03 6.90
N GLY A 107 6.94 15.44 7.51
CA GLY A 107 8.18 15.73 6.79
C GLY A 107 8.76 14.51 6.06
N THR A 108 8.73 13.32 6.68
CA THR A 108 9.18 12.08 6.02
C THR A 108 8.30 11.68 4.83
N ILE A 109 6.98 11.89 4.92
CA ILE A 109 6.05 11.63 3.82
C ILE A 109 6.32 12.61 2.68
N VAL A 110 6.38 13.91 2.96
CA VAL A 110 6.58 14.96 1.96
C VAL A 110 7.91 14.78 1.22
N SER A 111 9.00 14.55 1.95
CA SER A 111 10.31 14.29 1.34
C SER A 111 10.30 13.05 0.46
N SER A 112 9.65 11.96 0.88
CA SER A 112 9.50 10.76 0.05
C SER A 112 8.69 11.01 -1.22
N ILE A 113 7.63 11.83 -1.16
CA ILE A 113 6.82 12.18 -2.33
C ILE A 113 7.65 13.02 -3.31
N ILE A 114 8.42 14.00 -2.82
CA ILE A 114 9.30 14.83 -3.66
C ILE A 114 10.30 13.94 -4.42
N ILE A 115 10.95 13.00 -3.74
CA ILE A 115 11.91 12.08 -4.37
C ILE A 115 11.22 11.25 -5.46
N VAL A 116 10.06 10.67 -5.16
CA VAL A 116 9.27 9.89 -6.14
C VAL A 116 8.92 10.73 -7.36
N LEU A 117 8.46 11.97 -7.18
CA LEU A 117 8.08 12.86 -8.28
C LEU A 117 9.30 13.27 -9.12
N VAL A 118 10.40 13.70 -8.49
CA VAL A 118 11.61 14.15 -9.20
C VAL A 118 12.20 12.99 -10.01
N PHE A 119 12.48 11.85 -9.39
CA PHE A 119 13.05 10.70 -10.09
C PHE A 119 12.05 10.07 -11.05
N GLY A 120 10.75 10.15 -10.77
CA GLY A 120 9.68 9.76 -11.68
C GLY A 120 9.68 10.57 -12.98
N ILE A 121 9.73 11.90 -12.88
CA ILE A 121 9.78 12.80 -14.03
C ILE A 121 11.08 12.60 -14.83
N LEU A 122 12.22 12.54 -14.15
CA LEU A 122 13.52 12.31 -14.80
C LEU A 122 13.55 10.97 -15.54
N CYS A 123 12.99 9.91 -14.94
CA CYS A 123 12.89 8.60 -15.56
C CYS A 123 11.95 8.63 -16.79
N TYR A 124 10.80 9.31 -16.69
CA TYR A 124 9.87 9.48 -17.80
C TYR A 124 10.52 10.18 -19.00
N GLN A 125 11.21 11.30 -18.77
CA GLN A 125 11.90 12.05 -19.81
C GLN A 125 12.97 11.19 -20.50
N LYS A 126 13.74 10.40 -19.75
CA LYS A 126 14.76 9.53 -20.34
C LYS A 126 14.21 8.33 -21.07
N ILE A 127 13.17 7.66 -20.56
CA ILE A 127 12.51 6.58 -21.30
C ILE A 127 12.03 7.10 -22.66
N ASN A 128 11.42 8.30 -22.70
CA ASN A 128 10.95 8.89 -23.94
C ASN A 128 12.10 9.24 -24.90
N LYS A 129 13.25 9.68 -24.38
CA LYS A 129 14.46 9.92 -25.19
C LYS A 129 15.09 8.62 -25.71
N LEU A 130 15.15 7.57 -24.88
CA LEU A 130 15.71 6.26 -25.26
C LEU A 130 14.92 5.60 -26.39
N VAL A 131 13.58 5.72 -26.34
CA VAL A 131 12.68 5.28 -27.43
C VAL A 131 13.04 5.93 -28.76
N ALA A 132 13.48 7.19 -28.75
CA ALA A 132 13.81 7.95 -29.95
C ALA A 132 15.24 7.73 -30.46
N THR A 133 16.17 7.23 -29.62
CA THR A 133 17.62 7.32 -29.92
C THR A 133 18.35 5.97 -29.93
N THR A 134 17.78 4.89 -29.40
CA THR A 134 18.55 3.65 -29.12
C THR A 134 18.03 2.43 -29.88
N ALA A 135 18.94 1.58 -30.36
CA ALA A 135 18.66 0.26 -30.96
C ALA A 135 18.32 -0.84 -29.92
N ALA A 136 17.91 -0.46 -28.71
CA ALA A 136 17.53 -1.42 -27.67
C ALA A 136 16.26 -2.16 -28.11
N SER A 137 16.16 -3.45 -27.76
CA SER A 137 15.02 -4.26 -28.16
C SER A 137 13.70 -3.59 -27.76
N ALA A 138 12.80 -3.38 -28.73
CA ALA A 138 11.48 -2.77 -28.50
C ALA A 138 10.71 -3.46 -27.36
N LYS A 139 10.97 -4.76 -27.12
CA LYS A 139 10.40 -5.53 -26.01
C LYS A 139 10.87 -5.02 -24.64
N LEU A 140 12.17 -4.73 -24.46
CA LEU A 140 12.73 -4.25 -23.19
C LEU A 140 12.20 -2.86 -22.84
N ILE A 141 12.17 -1.95 -23.82
CA ILE A 141 11.62 -0.60 -23.66
C ILE A 141 10.14 -0.65 -23.27
N LYS A 142 9.35 -1.51 -23.93
CA LYS A 142 7.93 -1.68 -23.61
C LYS A 142 7.73 -2.19 -22.18
N LEU A 143 8.53 -3.15 -21.73
CA LEU A 143 8.45 -3.69 -20.37
C LEU A 143 8.83 -2.64 -19.32
N GLN A 144 9.92 -1.90 -19.53
CA GLN A 144 10.35 -0.82 -18.63
C GLN A 144 9.26 0.25 -18.47
N ARG A 145 8.61 0.64 -19.59
CA ARG A 145 7.49 1.57 -19.58
C ARG A 145 6.27 1.04 -18.81
N GLN A 146 5.89 -0.22 -19.02
CA GLN A 146 4.78 -0.84 -18.27
C GLN A 146 5.07 -0.88 -16.77
N LEU A 147 6.27 -1.30 -16.40
CA LEU A 147 6.70 -1.34 -15.01
C LEU A 147 6.72 0.07 -14.41
N PHE A 148 7.08 1.11 -15.17
CA PHE A 148 7.10 2.49 -14.69
C PHE A 148 5.68 3.00 -14.40
N TYR A 149 4.75 2.81 -15.33
CA TYR A 149 3.35 3.19 -15.11
C TYR A 149 2.71 2.42 -13.95
N ALA A 150 3.03 1.13 -13.81
CA ALA A 150 2.61 0.35 -12.66
C ALA A 150 3.13 0.97 -11.36
N LEU A 151 4.41 1.33 -11.30
CA LEU A 151 5.02 1.94 -10.11
C LEU A 151 4.40 3.31 -9.77
N VAL A 152 4.08 4.13 -10.77
CA VAL A 152 3.39 5.42 -10.58
C VAL A 152 2.01 5.19 -9.97
N ILE A 153 1.22 4.26 -10.51
CA ILE A 153 -0.12 3.97 -9.98
C ILE A 153 -0.02 3.37 -8.58
N GLN A 154 0.94 2.46 -8.34
CA GLN A 154 1.21 1.93 -7.00
C GLN A 154 1.57 3.02 -5.99
N THR A 155 2.30 4.06 -6.38
CA THR A 155 2.54 5.18 -5.46
C THR A 155 1.30 6.03 -5.18
N LEU A 156 0.35 6.08 -6.11
CA LEU A 156 -0.90 6.83 -5.92
C LEU A 156 -1.90 6.09 -5.04
N VAL A 157 -1.91 4.75 -5.05
CA VAL A 157 -2.82 3.93 -4.24
C VAL A 157 -2.73 4.27 -2.74
N PRO A 158 -1.57 4.16 -2.05
CA PRO A 158 -1.47 4.51 -0.63
C PRO A 158 -1.59 6.02 -0.40
N PHE A 159 -1.29 6.87 -1.39
CA PHE A 159 -1.55 8.30 -1.25
C PHE A 159 -3.05 8.58 -1.11
N ILE A 160 -3.87 7.98 -1.99
CA ILE A 160 -5.32 8.17 -1.99
C ILE A 160 -6.00 7.40 -0.85
N LEU A 161 -5.59 6.15 -0.60
CA LEU A 161 -6.29 5.28 0.35
C LEU A 161 -5.80 5.42 1.80
N MET A 162 -4.61 5.96 2.03
CA MET A 162 -4.04 6.08 3.38
C MET A 162 -3.77 7.54 3.76
N HIS A 163 -3.12 8.31 2.90
CA HIS A 163 -2.64 9.65 3.28
C HIS A 163 -3.75 10.70 3.24
N ILE A 164 -4.60 10.70 2.22
CA ILE A 164 -5.75 11.63 2.13
C ILE A 164 -6.73 11.40 3.29
N PRO A 165 -7.22 10.17 3.57
CA PRO A 165 -8.10 9.90 4.71
C PRO A 165 -7.48 10.32 6.05
N ALA A 166 -6.20 10.02 6.26
CA ALA A 166 -5.50 10.46 7.47
C ALA A 166 -5.40 11.99 7.56
N ALA A 167 -5.07 12.69 6.48
CA ALA A 167 -4.99 14.15 6.46
C ALA A 167 -6.36 14.81 6.75
N ILE A 168 -7.44 14.23 6.23
CA ILE A 168 -8.81 14.67 6.51
C ILE A 168 -9.13 14.49 7.99
N MET A 169 -8.84 13.32 8.58
CA MET A 169 -8.99 13.10 10.02
C MET A 169 -8.23 14.14 10.83
N PHE A 170 -6.97 14.38 10.48
CA PHE A 170 -6.16 15.39 11.15
C PHE A 170 -6.79 16.78 11.07
N ALA A 171 -7.22 17.21 9.87
CA ALA A 171 -7.85 18.51 9.69
C ALA A 171 -9.11 18.66 10.57
N PHE A 172 -9.95 17.63 10.65
CA PHE A 172 -11.14 17.64 11.51
C PHE A 172 -10.81 17.67 13.00
N VAL A 173 -9.78 16.93 13.45
CA VAL A 173 -9.27 17.03 14.83
C VAL A 173 -8.83 18.46 15.15
N PHE A 174 -8.14 19.13 14.22
CA PHE A 174 -7.74 20.53 14.40
C PHE A 174 -8.90 21.53 14.41
N LEU A 175 -9.99 21.21 13.72
CA LEU A 175 -11.20 22.03 13.68
C LEU A 175 -12.18 21.71 14.80
N ASP A 176 -11.85 20.75 15.68
CA ASP A 176 -12.71 20.29 16.79
C ASP A 176 -14.08 19.79 16.30
N ILE A 177 -14.10 19.17 15.12
CA ILE A 177 -15.30 18.59 14.50
C ILE A 177 -15.31 17.09 14.79
N ASP A 178 -16.40 16.60 15.36
CA ASP A 178 -16.61 15.17 15.55
C ASP A 178 -16.88 14.48 14.20
N LEU A 179 -16.05 13.49 13.88
CA LEU A 179 -16.21 12.70 12.65
C LEU A 179 -17.24 11.58 12.79
N GLY A 180 -17.58 11.13 14.00
CA GLY A 180 -18.43 9.96 14.22
C GLY A 180 -18.10 8.79 13.26
N VAL A 181 -19.07 8.42 12.42
CA VAL A 181 -18.98 7.33 11.43
C VAL A 181 -17.88 7.54 10.37
N TYR A 182 -17.47 8.77 10.07
CA TYR A 182 -16.42 9.03 9.08
C TYR A 182 -15.04 8.49 9.52
N SER A 183 -14.80 8.37 10.83
CA SER A 183 -13.60 7.72 11.37
C SER A 183 -13.52 6.24 10.98
N ALA A 184 -14.67 5.56 10.90
CA ALA A 184 -14.79 4.16 10.45
C ALA A 184 -14.34 4.01 9.00
N VAL A 185 -14.82 4.92 8.15
CA VAL A 185 -14.53 4.92 6.71
C VAL A 185 -13.04 5.13 6.48
N VAL A 186 -12.40 6.02 7.24
CA VAL A 186 -10.96 6.26 7.16
C VAL A 186 -10.19 4.99 7.57
N SER A 187 -10.56 4.36 8.68
CA SER A 187 -9.94 3.11 9.15
C SER A 187 -10.09 1.96 8.14
N MET A 188 -11.27 1.79 7.53
CA MET A 188 -11.48 0.78 6.48
C MET A 188 -10.62 1.05 5.24
N THR A 189 -10.51 2.31 4.82
CA THR A 189 -9.74 2.70 3.63
C THR A 189 -8.23 2.44 3.85
N ILE A 190 -7.75 2.67 5.07
CA ILE A 190 -6.38 2.29 5.46
C ILE A 190 -6.27 0.76 5.51
N ALA A 191 -7.20 0.04 6.12
CA ALA A 191 -7.12 -1.43 6.23
C ALA A 191 -7.10 -2.14 4.86
N ILE A 192 -7.78 -1.59 3.84
CA ILE A 192 -7.83 -2.21 2.51
C ILE A 192 -6.60 -1.91 1.64
N TYR A 193 -5.79 -0.90 1.96
CA TYR A 193 -4.65 -0.49 1.11
C TYR A 193 -3.71 -1.65 0.74
N PRO A 194 -3.31 -2.58 1.65
CA PRO A 194 -2.36 -3.63 1.34
C PRO A 194 -2.88 -4.60 0.27
N ALA A 195 -4.20 -4.81 0.22
CA ALA A 195 -4.84 -5.65 -0.78
C ALA A 195 -4.92 -4.99 -2.16
N VAL A 196 -5.06 -3.65 -2.20
CA VAL A 196 -5.20 -2.89 -3.45
C VAL A 196 -3.84 -2.60 -4.10
N ASP A 197 -2.79 -2.36 -3.31
CA ASP A 197 -1.44 -2.01 -3.79
C ASP A 197 -0.82 -2.96 -4.85
N PRO A 198 -0.97 -4.30 -4.79
CA PRO A 198 -0.41 -5.18 -5.82
C PRO A 198 -1.21 -5.17 -7.13
N ILE A 199 -2.49 -4.79 -7.11
CA ILE A 199 -3.42 -4.92 -8.26
C ILE A 199 -2.91 -4.18 -9.51
N PRO A 200 -2.47 -2.92 -9.45
CA PRO A 200 -1.96 -2.20 -10.62
C PRO A 200 -0.83 -2.94 -11.33
N THR A 201 0.13 -3.50 -10.58
CA THR A 201 1.25 -4.24 -11.15
C THR A 201 0.80 -5.52 -11.83
N LEU A 202 -0.14 -6.25 -11.24
CA LEU A 202 -0.68 -7.48 -11.80
C LEU A 202 -1.44 -7.24 -13.12
N VAL A 203 -2.14 -6.10 -13.23
CA VAL A 203 -2.97 -5.76 -14.40
C VAL A 203 -2.18 -5.08 -15.52
N ILE A 204 -1.24 -4.19 -15.20
CA ILE A 204 -0.52 -3.34 -16.18
C ILE A 204 0.63 -4.09 -16.84
N VAL A 205 1.34 -4.94 -16.09
CA VAL A 205 2.51 -5.65 -16.61
C VAL A 205 2.04 -6.85 -17.42
N GLU A 206 2.34 -6.83 -18.71
CA GLU A 206 1.81 -7.79 -19.68
C GLU A 206 2.17 -9.24 -19.34
N ASN A 207 3.37 -9.47 -18.82
CA ASN A 207 3.82 -10.80 -18.41
C ASN A 207 3.03 -11.34 -17.21
N TYR A 208 2.77 -10.50 -16.19
CA TYR A 208 1.96 -10.89 -15.03
C TYR A 208 0.51 -11.15 -15.46
N ARG A 209 -0.10 -10.23 -16.21
CA ARG A 209 -1.48 -10.39 -16.69
C ARG A 209 -1.65 -11.66 -17.52
N LYS A 210 -0.74 -11.95 -18.45
CA LYS A 210 -0.79 -13.18 -19.27
C LYS A 210 -0.67 -14.43 -18.40
N THR A 211 0.19 -14.40 -17.39
CA THR A 211 0.38 -15.52 -16.46
C THR A 211 -0.89 -15.76 -15.65
N ILE A 212 -1.49 -14.72 -15.07
CA ILE A 212 -2.75 -14.80 -14.33
C ILE A 212 -3.88 -15.34 -15.20
N ILE A 213 -4.06 -14.80 -16.41
CA ILE A 213 -5.08 -15.29 -17.35
C ILE A 213 -4.82 -16.75 -17.71
N ARG A 214 -3.56 -17.16 -17.90
CA ARG A 214 -3.21 -18.56 -18.18
C ARG A 214 -3.56 -19.47 -17.00
N TYR A 215 -3.23 -19.08 -15.77
CA TYR A 215 -3.61 -19.84 -14.57
C TYR A 215 -5.13 -19.92 -14.41
N LEU A 216 -5.85 -18.80 -14.50
CA LEU A 216 -7.32 -18.78 -14.39
C LEU A 216 -8.00 -19.58 -15.52
N LYS A 217 -7.47 -19.52 -16.75
CA LYS A 217 -7.99 -20.34 -17.87
C LYS A 217 -7.67 -21.81 -17.68
N LEU A 218 -6.47 -22.17 -17.20
CA LEU A 218 -6.13 -23.55 -16.89
C LEU A 218 -6.98 -24.08 -15.73
N ASP A 219 -7.29 -23.28 -14.72
CA ASP A 219 -8.19 -23.66 -13.63
C ASP A 219 -9.63 -23.81 -14.12
N CYS A 220 -10.11 -22.96 -15.04
CA CYS A 220 -11.41 -23.16 -15.69
C CYS A 220 -11.44 -24.41 -16.58
N VAL A 221 -10.37 -24.69 -17.33
CA VAL A 221 -10.26 -25.91 -18.15
C VAL A 221 -10.16 -27.15 -17.27
N LYS A 222 -9.41 -27.09 -16.17
CA LYS A 222 -9.27 -28.19 -15.20
C LYS A 222 -10.58 -28.44 -14.45
N ARG A 223 -11.31 -27.39 -14.04
CA ARG A 223 -12.67 -27.50 -13.47
C ARG A 223 -13.66 -28.08 -14.47
N SER A 224 -13.65 -27.63 -15.71
CA SER A 224 -14.53 -28.15 -16.76
C SER A 224 -14.24 -29.63 -17.05
N SER A 225 -12.96 -30.02 -17.12
CA SER A 225 -12.56 -31.41 -17.36
C SER A 225 -12.95 -32.34 -16.20
N VAL A 226 -12.85 -31.87 -14.96
CA VAL A 226 -13.30 -32.64 -13.78
C VAL A 226 -14.83 -32.74 -13.73
N ALA A 227 -15.56 -31.65 -13.99
CA ALA A 227 -17.03 -31.67 -14.02
C ALA A 227 -17.58 -32.59 -15.13
N VAL A 228 -16.94 -32.62 -16.31
CA VAL A 228 -17.30 -33.54 -17.41
C VAL A 228 -16.95 -34.99 -17.08
N ALA A 229 -15.83 -35.25 -16.39
CA ALA A 229 -15.48 -36.61 -15.97
C ALA A 229 -16.46 -37.17 -14.93
N THR A 230 -16.90 -36.34 -13.97
CA THR A 230 -17.88 -36.75 -12.95
C THR A 230 -19.25 -37.05 -13.57
N SER A 231 -19.76 -36.20 -14.47
CA SER A 231 -21.06 -36.43 -15.13
C SER A 231 -21.06 -37.65 -16.05
N THR A 232 -19.95 -37.94 -16.72
CA THR A 232 -19.82 -39.13 -17.58
C THR A 232 -19.78 -40.42 -16.77
N THR A 233 -19.24 -40.37 -15.54
CA THR A 233 -19.17 -41.54 -14.64
C THR A 233 -20.52 -41.83 -14.00
N GLU A 234 -21.26 -40.80 -13.59
CA GLU A 234 -22.63 -40.94 -13.07
C GLU A 234 -23.61 -41.44 -14.14
N ALA A 235 -23.51 -40.93 -15.38
CA ALA A 235 -24.34 -41.39 -16.49
C ALA A 235 -24.07 -42.85 -16.88
N ARG A 236 -22.82 -43.33 -16.75
CA ARG A 236 -22.48 -44.75 -16.97
C ARG A 236 -22.99 -45.66 -15.85
N SER A 237 -23.00 -45.19 -14.61
CA SER A 237 -23.54 -45.93 -13.47
C SER A 237 -25.07 -46.09 -13.56
N ALA A 238 -25.78 -45.01 -13.92
CA ALA A 238 -27.24 -45.03 -14.07
C ALA A 238 -27.74 -45.94 -15.21
N LYS A 239 -26.94 -46.11 -16.27
CA LYS A 239 -27.28 -46.97 -17.41
C LYS A 239 -26.98 -48.46 -17.17
N ALA A 240 -26.21 -48.78 -16.13
CA ALA A 240 -25.89 -50.17 -15.75
C ALA A 240 -26.94 -50.78 -14.79
N SER A 241 -27.87 -49.98 -14.27
CA SER A 241 -28.92 -50.39 -13.33
C SER A 241 -30.29 -50.67 -13.97
N ASP A 242 -30.45 -50.54 -15.29
CA ASP A 242 -31.70 -50.86 -15.96
C ASP A 242 -31.90 -52.39 -16.06
N PRO A 243 -32.96 -52.96 -15.45
CA PRO A 243 -33.20 -54.40 -15.50
C PRO A 243 -33.68 -54.80 -16.90
N VAL A 244 -33.05 -55.84 -17.45
CA VAL A 244 -33.42 -56.46 -18.73
C VAL A 244 -34.87 -56.95 -18.62
N PRO A 245 -35.78 -56.55 -19.53
CA PRO A 245 -37.15 -57.03 -19.50
C PRO A 245 -37.15 -58.50 -19.95
N SER A 246 -37.73 -59.34 -19.09
CA SER A 246 -37.98 -60.78 -19.25
C SER A 246 -39.00 -61.09 -20.33
#